data_AF-A0A955N4H7-F1
#
_entry.id   AF-A0A955N4H7-F1
#
_cell.length_a   1.000
_cell.length_b   1.000
_cell.length_c   1.000
_cell.angle_alpha   90.00
_cell.angle_beta   90.00
_cell.angle_gamma   90.00
#
_symmetry.space_group_name_H-M   'P 1'
#
loop_
_entity.id
_entity.type
_entity.pdbx_description
1 polymer ?
#
loop_
_entity_poly.entity_id
_entity_poly.type
_entity_poly.pdbx_seq_one_letter_code
_entity_poly.pdbx_strand_id
1 'polypeptide(L)' 'DMLRMVQAHRQNLYFVGIKPAVLKVLEGLGVLDHIGPEQRYDLRLDALRHADQGNKFSPTDELSGVQPT' A
#
# COMPACT_ATOMS: atom_id res chain seq x y z
N ASP A 1 13.69 10.52 0.36
CA ASP A 1 12.77 10.33 -0.76
C ASP A 1 11.63 9.42 -0.31
N MET A 2 10.37 9.85 -0.46
CA MET A 2 9.22 9.16 0.13
C MET A 2 9.04 7.74 -0.41
N LEU A 3 9.34 7.50 -1.69
CA LEU A 3 9.23 6.17 -2.29
C LEU A 3 10.21 5.18 -1.65
N ARG A 4 11.47 5.61 -1.45
CA ARG A 4 12.47 4.82 -0.74
C ARG A 4 12.08 4.55 0.72
N MET A 5 11.46 5.52 1.38
CA MET A 5 10.97 5.36 2.76
C MET A 5 9.83 4.32 2.82
N VAL A 6 8.86 4.42 1.91
CA VAL A 6 7.74 3.47 1.80
C VAL A 6 8.26 2.04 1.58
N GLN A 7 9.22 1.87 0.68
CA GLN A 7 9.85 0.57 0.41
C GLN A 7 10.63 0.04 1.63
N ALA A 8 11.46 0.89 2.24
CA ALA A 8 12.29 0.51 3.40
C ALA A 8 11.45 0.08 4.61
N HIS A 9 10.29 0.71 4.81
CA HIS A 9 9.40 0.42 5.94
C HIS A 9 8.23 -0.51 5.57
N ARG A 10 8.24 -1.11 4.36
CA ARG A 10 7.17 -1.99 3.86
C ARG A 10 5.77 -1.37 4.03
N GLN A 11 5.67 -0.06 3.82
CA GLN A 11 4.38 0.64 3.89
C GLN A 11 3.62 0.45 2.58
N ASN A 12 2.30 0.41 2.67
CA ASN A 12 1.43 0.37 1.50
C ASN A 12 1.21 1.81 0.99
N LEU A 13 1.56 2.08 -0.27
CA LEU A 13 1.31 3.35 -0.94
C LEU A 13 0.29 3.15 -2.05
N TYR A 14 -0.78 3.94 -2.03
CA TYR A 14 -1.86 3.89 -3.01
C TYR A 14 -2.01 5.23 -3.70
N PHE A 15 -2.22 5.20 -5.01
CA PHE A 15 -2.53 6.38 -5.80
C PHE A 15 -4.00 6.39 -6.18
N VAL A 16 -4.66 7.52 -5.95
CA VAL A 16 -6.11 7.66 -6.12
C VAL A 16 -6.43 8.82 -7.03
N GLY A 17 -7.31 8.61 -8.01
CA GLY A 17 -7.84 9.66 -8.87
C GLY A 17 -6.77 10.38 -9.69
N ILE A 18 -5.70 9.67 -10.08
CA ILE A 18 -4.63 10.27 -10.89
C ILE A 18 -5.20 10.67 -12.25
N LYS A 19 -5.06 11.94 -12.61
CA LYS A 19 -5.35 12.40 -13.98
C LYS A 19 -4.38 11.75 -14.98
N PRO A 20 -4.82 11.34 -16.18
CA PRO A 20 -3.94 10.70 -17.17
C PRO A 20 -2.67 11.50 -17.50
N ALA A 21 -2.75 12.84 -17.51
CA ALA A 21 -1.59 13.70 -17.72
C ALA A 21 -0.56 13.58 -16.60
N VAL A 22 -1.00 13.49 -15.35
CA VAL A 22 -0.12 13.29 -14.19
C VAL A 22 0.50 11.89 -14.21
N LEU A 23 -0.25 10.88 -14.66
CA LEU A 23 0.26 9.52 -14.78
C LEU A 23 1.48 9.45 -15.72
N LYS A 24 1.42 10.12 -16.88
CA LYS A 24 2.55 10.20 -17.83
C LYS A 24 3.79 10.86 -17.24
N VAL A 25 3.59 11.88 -16.40
CA VAL A 25 4.71 12.53 -15.71
C VAL A 25 5.33 11.58 -14.68
N LEU A 26 4.51 10.90 -13.88
CA LEU A 26 4.99 9.93 -12.90
C LEU A 26 5.73 8.74 -13.55
N GLU A 27 5.27 8.32 -14.73
CA GLU A 27 5.95 7.32 -15.57
C GLU A 27 7.34 7.81 -16.00
N GLY A 28 7.44 9.02 -16.56
CA GLY A 28 8.72 9.61 -16.96
C GLY A 28 9.70 9.86 -15.80
N LEU A 29 9.19 9.93 -14.57
CA LEU A 29 9.99 10.07 -13.35
C LEU A 29 10.37 8.70 -12.71
N GLY A 30 9.95 7.58 -13.30
CA GLY A 30 10.22 6.23 -12.76
C GLY A 30 9.48 5.95 -11.44
N VAL A 31 8.53 6.79 -11.05
CA VAL A 31 7.76 6.63 -9.81
C VAL A 31 6.93 5.36 -9.88
N LEU A 32 6.37 5.09 -11.06
CA LEU A 32 5.52 3.92 -11.31
C LEU A 32 6.26 2.58 -11.19
N ASP A 33 7.58 2.56 -11.31
CA ASP A 33 8.39 1.33 -11.13
C ASP A 33 8.48 0.91 -9.66
N HIS A 34 8.19 1.86 -8.75
CA HIS A 34 8.25 1.64 -7.31
C HIS A 34 6.88 1.23 -6.74
N ILE A 35 5.83 1.20 -7.58
CA ILE A 35 4.43 1.06 -7.19
C ILE A 35 3.76 0.02 -8.11
N GLY A 36 3.22 -1.04 -7.52
CA GLY A 36 2.55 -2.08 -8.31
C GLY A 36 1.31 -1.56 -9.06
N PRO A 37 0.93 -2.17 -10.21
CA PRO A 37 -0.28 -1.77 -10.94
C PRO A 37 -1.55 -1.89 -10.09
N GLU A 38 -1.57 -2.77 -9.09
CA GLU A 38 -2.70 -2.98 -8.17
C GLU A 38 -2.86 -1.89 -7.10
N GLN A 39 -1.97 -0.90 -7.08
CA GLN A 39 -1.99 0.20 -6.10
C GLN A 39 -2.58 1.48 -6.67
N ARG A 40 -3.24 1.42 -7.84
CA ARG A 40 -3.87 2.56 -8.53
C ARG A 40 -5.38 2.42 -8.52
N TYR A 41 -6.07 3.45 -8.07
CA TYR A 41 -7.51 3.46 -7.92
C TYR A 41 -8.11 4.74 -8.50
N ASP A 42 -9.30 4.64 -9.09
CA ASP A 42 -10.05 5.81 -9.52
C ASP A 42 -10.77 6.46 -8.33
N LEU A 43 -11.27 5.63 -7.40
CA LEU A 43 -12.05 6.07 -6.24
C LEU A 43 -11.30 5.84 -4.93
N ARG A 44 -11.38 6.84 -4.05
CA ARG A 44 -10.77 6.79 -2.72
C ARG A 44 -11.34 5.66 -1.86
N LEU A 45 -12.63 5.40 -1.98
CA LEU A 45 -13.29 4.36 -1.19
C LEU A 45 -12.74 2.98 -1.51
N ASP A 46 -12.41 2.71 -2.77
CA ASP A 46 -11.87 1.42 -3.20
C ASP A 46 -10.44 1.23 -2.71
N ALA A 47 -9.61 2.28 -2.78
CA ALA A 47 -8.27 2.27 -2.19
C ALA A 47 -8.30 2.01 -0.68
N LEU A 48 -9.23 2.64 0.04
CA LEU A 48 -9.39 2.46 1.48
C LEU A 48 -9.89 1.05 1.82
N ARG A 49 -10.83 0.50 1.04
CA ARG A 49 -11.31 -0.87 1.22
C ARG A 49 -10.19 -1.89 1.00
N HIS A 50 -9.35 -1.68 -0.01
CA HIS A 50 -8.19 -2.55 -0.23
C HIS A 50 -7.19 -2.42 0.93
N ALA A 51 -6.88 -1.21 1.39
CA ALA A 51 -5.98 -1.00 2.51
C ALA A 51 -6.47 -1.71 3.80
N ASP A 52 -7.77 -1.67 4.07
CA ASP A 52 -8.39 -2.37 5.19
C ASP A 52 -8.30 -3.91 5.05
N GLN A 53 -8.52 -4.44 3.85
CA GLN A 53 -8.38 -5.87 3.56
C GLN A 53 -6.94 -6.37 3.69
N GLY A 54 -5.96 -5.58 3.24
CA GLY A 54 -4.53 -5.88 3.38
C GLY A 54 -4.01 -5.75 4.81
N ASN A 55 -4.74 -5.04 5.68
CA ASN A 55 -4.43 -4.84 7.09
C ASN A 55 -5.21 -5.78 8.02
N LYS A 56 -5.83 -6.84 7.49
CA LYS A 56 -6.37 -7.92 8.31
C LYS A 56 -5.22 -8.58 9.07
N PHE A 57 -4.96 -8.07 10.27
CA PHE A 57 -4.32 -8.80 11.34
C PHE A 57 -5.06 -10.14 11.47
N SER A 58 -4.40 -11.24 11.13
CA SER A 58 -4.81 -12.56 11.62
C SER A 58 -4.51 -12.55 13.12
N PRO A 59 -5.50 -12.67 14.03
CA PRO A 59 -5.26 -12.69 15.47
C PRO A 59 -4.56 -13.95 15.97
N THR A 60 -3.98 -14.78 15.10
CA THR A 60 -3.58 -16.14 15.43
C THR A 60 -2.18 -16.26 16.05
N ASP A 61 -1.39 -15.18 16.10
CA ASP A 61 -0.01 -15.24 16.62
C ASP A 61 0.13 -14.92 18.12
N GLU A 62 -0.92 -14.43 18.81
CA GLU A 62 -0.78 -13.97 20.21
C GLU A 62 -1.25 -14.95 21.30
N LEU A 63 -1.63 -16.20 20.99
CA LEU A 63 -2.10 -17.17 22.01
C LEU A 63 -1.20 -18.40 22.24
N SER A 64 0.03 -18.44 21.71
CA SER A 64 1.00 -19.52 22.04
C SER A 64 1.95 -19.20 23.21
N GLY A 65 1.72 -18.12 23.97
CA GLY A 65 2.71 -17.56 24.88
C GLY A 65 2.46 -17.68 26.39
N VAL A 66 1.47 -18.43 26.89
CA VAL A 66 1.24 -18.56 28.34
C VAL A 66 1.06 -20.01 28.76
N GLN A 67 2.17 -20.66 29.14
CA GLN A 67 2.11 -21.80 30.08
C GLN A 67 2.15 -21.24 31.51
N PRO A 68 1.11 -21.43 32.33
CA PRO A 68 1.22 -21.24 33.77
C PRO A 68 1.90 -22.47 34.40
N THR A 69 3.00 -22.22 35.10
CA THR A 69 3.65 -23.11 36.08
C THR A 69 2.77 -23.42 37.27
#